data_AF-A0AA43KY14-F1
#
_entry.id   AF-A0AA43KY14-F1
#
_cell.length_a   1.000
_cell.length_b   1.000
_cell.length_c   1.000
_cell.angle_alpha   90.00
_cell.angle_beta   90.00
_cell.angle_gamma   90.00
#
_symmetry.space_group_name_H-M   'P 1'
#
loop_
_entity.id
_entity.type
_entity.pdbx_description
1 polymer ?
#
loop_
_entity_poly.entity_id
_entity_poly.type
_entity_poly.pdbx_seq_one_letter_code
_entity_poly.pdbx_strand_id
1 'polypeptide(L)' 'METNNYLQQGYESRKAYLQDLANQFGIDYDIVLGVAEMLGAAEDFDGLPSTLEDFAFISGF' A
#
# COMPACT_ATOMS: atom_id res chain seq x y z
N MET A 1 1.95 1.00 22.05
CA MET A 1 2.84 0.20 21.20
C MET A 1 2.02 -0.18 19.99
N GLU A 2 2.24 0.46 18.85
CA GLU A 2 1.60 0.04 17.59
C GLU A 2 2.03 -1.40 17.36
N THR A 3 1.10 -2.31 17.61
CA THR A 3 1.36 -3.73 17.50
C THR A 3 1.34 -3.98 16.00
N ASN A 4 2.44 -4.50 15.46
CA ASN A 4 2.75 -4.60 14.03
C ASN A 4 1.56 -5.11 13.19
N ASN A 5 0.67 -4.20 12.75
CA ASN A 5 -0.60 -4.50 12.07
C ASN A 5 -0.37 -5.41 10.86
N TYR A 6 0.78 -5.26 10.19
CA TYR A 6 1.20 -6.08 9.08
C TYR A 6 1.24 -7.57 9.42
N LEU A 7 1.80 -7.95 10.58
CA LEU A 7 1.83 -9.37 11.00
C LEU A 7 0.43 -9.92 11.26
N GLN A 8 -0.49 -9.10 11.79
CA GLN A 8 -1.88 -9.52 12.01
C GLN A 8 -2.64 -9.73 10.70
N GLN A 9 -2.24 -9.01 9.66
CA GLN A 9 -2.76 -9.15 8.29
C GLN A 9 -2.00 -10.21 7.48
N GLY A 10 -1.03 -10.92 8.07
CA GLY A 10 -0.27 -11.99 7.41
C GLY A 10 0.96 -11.53 6.63
N TYR A 11 1.36 -10.27 6.75
CA TYR A 11 2.55 -9.71 6.08
C TYR A 11 3.74 -9.65 7.04
N GLU A 12 4.92 -10.07 6.54
CA GLU A 12 6.16 -10.08 7.31
C GLU A 12 6.66 -8.67 7.71
N SER A 13 6.25 -7.65 6.96
CA SER A 13 6.60 -6.25 7.19
C SER A 13 5.70 -5.29 6.41
N ARG A 14 5.79 -3.99 6.71
CA ARG A 14 5.21 -2.92 5.87
C ARG A 14 5.66 -3.03 4.42
N LYS A 15 6.94 -3.31 4.18
CA LYS A 15 7.47 -3.48 2.83
C LYS A 15 6.78 -4.63 2.09
N ALA A 16 6.61 -5.78 2.75
CA ALA A 16 5.95 -6.93 2.14
C ALA A 16 4.50 -6.59 1.74
N TYR A 17 3.79 -5.84 2.59
CA TYR A 17 2.45 -5.35 2.29
C TYR A 17 2.42 -4.40 1.08
N LEU A 18 3.30 -3.39 1.06
CA LEU A 18 3.37 -2.44 -0.06
C LEU A 18 3.77 -3.10 -1.39
N GLN A 19 4.66 -4.11 -1.34
CA GLN A 19 5.00 -4.92 -2.52
C GLN A 19 3.81 -5.73 -3.02
N ASP A 20 2.98 -6.25 -2.11
CA ASP A 20 1.78 -6.99 -2.49
C ASP A 20 0.75 -6.06 -3.16
N LEU A 21 0.52 -4.85 -2.63
CA LEU A 21 -0.33 -3.83 -3.27
C LEU A 21 0.18 -3.46 -4.68
N ALA A 22 1.49 -3.27 -4.84
CA ALA A 22 2.10 -3.01 -6.14
C ALA A 22 1.77 -4.12 -7.16
N ASN A 23 1.92 -5.39 -6.75
CA ASN A 23 1.58 -6.53 -7.59
C ASN A 23 0.07 -6.63 -7.88
N GLN A 24 -0.79 -6.38 -6.87
CA GLN A 24 -2.25 -6.46 -6.99
C GLN A 24 -2.79 -5.43 -8.00
N PHE A 25 -2.30 -4.20 -7.96
CA PHE A 25 -2.77 -3.10 -8.81
C PHE A 25 -1.93 -2.90 -10.09
N GLY A 26 -0.87 -3.68 -10.29
CA GLY A 26 0.02 -3.52 -11.45
C GLY A 26 0.81 -2.19 -11.44
N ILE A 27 0.97 -1.58 -10.27
CA ILE A 27 1.64 -0.29 -10.08
C ILE A 27 3.10 -0.54 -9.69
N ASP A 28 4.01 0.32 -10.17
CA ASP A 28 5.40 0.29 -9.73
C ASP A 28 5.53 0.48 -8.21
N TYR A 29 6.39 -0.31 -7.56
CA TYR A 29 6.58 -0.26 -6.12
C TYR A 29 7.01 1.13 -5.61
N ASP A 30 7.81 1.87 -6.38
CA ASP A 30 8.27 3.21 -5.97
C ASP A 30 7.10 4.22 -5.98
N ILE A 31 6.12 4.03 -6.86
CA ILE A 31 4.87 4.82 -6.84
C ILE A 31 4.05 4.46 -5.60
N VAL A 32 3.85 3.17 -5.32
CA VAL A 32 3.13 2.71 -4.13
C VAL A 32 3.77 3.25 -2.85
N LEU A 33 5.09 3.18 -2.76
CA LEU A 33 5.85 3.72 -1.63
C LEU A 33 5.65 5.23 -1.49
N GLY A 34 5.71 5.99 -2.60
CA GLY A 34 5.49 7.43 -2.59
C GLY A 34 4.09 7.81 -2.10
N VAL A 35 3.05 7.09 -2.52
CA VAL A 35 1.67 7.31 -2.03
C VAL A 35 1.56 6.95 -0.54
N ALA A 36 2.14 5.83 -0.12
CA ALA A 36 2.15 5.40 1.28
C ALA A 36 2.93 6.36 2.21
N GLU A 37 3.98 7.01 1.71
CA GLU A 37 4.70 8.07 2.42
C GLU A 37 3.88 9.36 2.51
N MET A 38 3.14 9.71 1.46
CA MET A 38 2.27 10.90 1.42
C MET A 38 1.10 10.80 2.40
N LEU A 39 0.46 9.62 2.48
CA LEU A 39 -0.68 9.38 3.38
C LEU A 39 -0.23 9.10 4.82
N GLY A 40 0.94 8.48 4.98
CA GLY A 40 1.47 8.04 6.27
C GLY A 40 0.99 6.65 6.66
N ALA A 41 1.78 5.99 7.53
CA ALA A 41 1.59 4.57 7.85
C ALA A 41 0.24 4.22 8.53
N ALA A 42 -0.46 5.21 9.10
CA ALA A 42 -1.79 5.02 9.67
C ALA A 42 -2.85 4.66 8.60
N GLU A 43 -2.64 5.10 7.37
CA GLU A 43 -3.57 4.93 6.24
C GLU A 43 -3.28 3.66 5.43
N ASP A 44 -2.20 2.94 5.73
CA ASP A 44 -1.75 1.80 4.94
C ASP A 44 -2.86 0.77 4.69
N PHE A 45 -3.72 0.51 5.67
CA PHE A 45 -4.78 -0.50 5.56
C PHE A 45 -6.18 0.06 5.27
N ASP A 46 -6.30 1.38 5.06
CA ASP A 46 -7.60 2.04 4.85
C ASP A 46 -7.55 2.96 3.62
N GLY A 47 -6.90 4.12 3.74
CA GLY A 47 -6.81 5.11 2.65
C GLY A 47 -5.91 4.70 1.49
N LEU A 48 -4.81 3.98 1.75
CA LEU A 48 -3.82 3.64 0.73
C LEU A 48 -4.39 2.73 -0.38
N PRO A 49 -5.04 1.59 -0.10
CA PRO A 49 -5.58 0.72 -1.14
C PRO A 49 -6.59 1.45 -2.04
N SER A 50 -7.49 2.25 -1.44
CA SER A 50 -8.47 3.06 -2.17
C SER A 50 -7.80 4.07 -3.11
N THR A 51 -6.73 4.72 -2.64
CA THR A 51 -5.97 5.70 -3.44
C THR A 51 -5.24 5.03 -4.62
N LEU A 52 -4.71 3.82 -4.42
CA LEU A 52 -4.02 3.06 -5.47
C LEU A 52 -5.00 2.52 -6.51
N GLU A 53 -6.19 2.08 -6.10
CA GLU A 53 -7.26 1.67 -7.01
C GLU A 53 -7.67 2.82 -7.94
N ASP A 54 -7.92 4.01 -7.36
CA ASP A 54 -8.22 5.22 -8.13
C ASP A 54 -7.08 5.59 -9.09
N PHE A 55 -5.83 5.50 -8.60
CA PHE A 55 -4.65 5.78 -9.42
C PHE A 55 -4.51 4.81 -10.60
N ALA A 56 -4.69 3.50 -10.37
CA ALA A 56 -4.66 2.48 -11.42
C ALA A 56 -5.74 2.74 -12.46
N PHE A 57 -6.97 3.00 -12.02
CA PHE A 57 -8.11 3.29 -12.88
C PHE A 57 -7.88 4.53 -13.76
N ILE A 58 -7.38 5.62 -13.20
CA ILE A 58 -7.15 6.89 -13.93
C ILE A 58 -5.97 6.77 -14.90
N SER A 59 -4.93 6.04 -14.51
CA SER A 59 -3.68 5.95 -15.27
C SER A 59 -3.67 4.83 -16.31
N GLY A 60 -4.66 3.93 -16.28
CA GLY A 60 -4.79 2.81 -17.22
C GLY A 60 -3.80 1.67 -16.96
N PHE A 61 -3.42 1.46 -15.69
CA PHE A 61 -2.71 0.26 -15.24
C PHE A 61 -3.64 -0.95 -15.17
#